data_AF-A0A2N6BIW6-F1
#
_entry.id   AF-A0A2N6BIW6-F1
#
_cell.length_a   1.000
_cell.length_b   1.000
_cell.length_c   1.000
_cell.angle_alpha   90.00
_cell.angle_beta   90.00
_cell.angle_gamma   90.00
#
_symmetry.space_group_name_H-M   'P 1'
#
loop_
_entity.id
_entity.type
_entity.pdbx_description
1 polymer ?
#
loop_
_entity_poly.entity_id
_entity_poly.type
_entity_poly.pdbx_seq_one_letter_code
_entity_poly.pdbx_strand_id
1 'polypeptide(L)'
;MKFQKPLDRMTRREALATLMVCAAAVIMPEISLADSKDESVKRWETLTPEEREKALESFKKWQKLDGKSRKLLERRYRRWMDMSKEQREFLKRNAERWRRMDREERKWLMRNFKKWRTLSEKRQTRLSEMLDRLHKMNQENRSRTINMLKKWRKLNQRERLELKRCLNDDCK
;
A
#
# COMPACT_ATOMS: atom_id res chain seq x y z
N MET A 1 -4.63 4.49 10.83
CA MET A 1 -4.04 4.65 9.49
C MET A 1 -4.20 6.08 9.07
N LYS A 2 -3.40 6.94 9.72
CA LYS A 2 -2.82 8.08 9.01
C LYS A 2 -2.26 7.48 7.73
N PHE A 3 -2.80 7.81 6.56
CA PHE A 3 -2.02 7.63 5.34
C PHE A 3 -0.85 8.58 5.55
N GLN A 4 0.25 8.07 6.12
CA GLN A 4 1.45 8.86 6.25
C GLN A 4 1.70 9.42 4.84
N LYS A 5 1.99 10.72 4.77
CA LYS A 5 2.36 11.39 3.53
C LYS A 5 3.86 11.18 3.21
N PRO A 6 4.34 9.97 2.84
CA PRO A 6 5.59 9.91 2.09
C PRO A 6 5.49 8.97 0.89
N LEU A 7 4.45 9.13 0.07
CA LEU A 7 4.45 8.60 -1.30
C LEU A 7 4.58 9.73 -2.34
N ASP A 8 4.87 10.96 -1.91
CA ASP A 8 4.91 12.14 -2.78
C ASP A 8 6.04 12.08 -3.83
N ARG A 9 7.08 11.28 -3.56
CA ARG A 9 8.18 10.99 -4.51
C ARG A 9 8.01 9.67 -5.27
N MET A 10 6.96 8.91 -4.99
CA MET A 10 6.65 7.67 -5.71
C MET A 10 5.59 7.94 -6.75
N THR A 11 5.91 7.73 -8.03
CA THR A 11 4.82 7.65 -9.00
C THR A 11 3.92 6.47 -8.58
N ARG A 12 2.60 6.65 -8.66
CA ARG A 12 1.60 5.69 -8.13
C ARG A 12 1.72 4.27 -8.76
N ARG A 13 2.53 4.09 -9.82
CA ARG A 13 2.93 2.78 -10.40
C ARG A 13 4.01 2.08 -9.58
N GLU A 14 4.91 2.85 -8.97
CA GLU A 14 6.03 2.35 -8.21
C GLU A 14 5.57 1.83 -6.85
N ALA A 15 4.57 2.44 -6.20
CA ALA A 15 4.04 1.98 -4.91
C ALA A 15 3.49 0.54 -4.97
N LEU A 16 2.68 0.20 -6.00
CA LEU A 16 2.16 -1.16 -6.21
C LEU A 16 3.28 -2.17 -6.48
N ALA A 17 4.31 -1.73 -7.18
CA ALA A 17 5.35 -2.61 -7.64
C ALA A 17 6.47 -2.76 -6.59
N THR A 18 6.64 -1.78 -5.70
CA THR A 18 7.37 -1.92 -4.43
C THR A 18 6.61 -2.88 -3.49
N LEU A 19 5.28 -2.79 -3.37
CA LEU A 19 4.49 -3.76 -2.59
C LEU A 19 4.61 -5.20 -3.12
N MET A 20 4.65 -5.40 -4.44
CA MET A 20 4.88 -6.73 -5.03
C MET A 20 6.33 -7.24 -4.85
N VAL A 21 7.32 -6.35 -4.80
CA VAL A 21 8.73 -6.72 -4.49
C VAL A 21 8.90 -7.01 -3.00
N CYS A 22 8.22 -6.26 -2.12
CA CYS A 22 8.23 -6.52 -0.67
C CYS A 22 7.66 -7.89 -0.31
N ALA A 23 6.76 -8.47 -1.11
CA ALA A 23 6.27 -9.83 -0.91
C ALA A 23 7.37 -10.91 -1.05
N ALA A 24 8.44 -10.64 -1.82
CA ALA A 24 9.64 -11.47 -1.89
C ALA A 24 10.69 -11.11 -0.81
N ALA A 25 10.64 -9.88 -0.27
CA ALA A 25 11.58 -9.37 0.74
C ALA A 25 11.21 -9.72 2.20
N VAL A 26 10.12 -10.45 2.45
CA VAL A 26 9.71 -10.79 3.84
C VAL A 26 10.61 -11.85 4.49
N ILE A 27 11.51 -12.48 3.73
CA ILE A 27 12.51 -13.45 4.26
C ILE A 27 13.93 -12.86 4.19
N MET A 28 14.10 -11.56 3.91
CA MET A 28 15.43 -10.94 3.92
C MET A 28 15.56 -10.00 5.13
N PRO A 29 16.57 -10.18 5.99
CA PRO A 29 16.93 -9.16 6.96
C PRO A 29 17.29 -7.87 6.22
N GLU A 30 17.14 -6.72 6.89
CA GLU A 30 17.42 -5.40 6.34
C GLU A 30 18.80 -5.35 5.71
N ILE A 31 18.87 -5.51 4.39
CA ILE A 31 20.12 -5.32 3.65
C ILE A 31 20.43 -3.83 3.81
N SER A 32 21.64 -3.51 4.25
CA SER A 32 22.26 -2.19 4.24
C SER A 32 23.31 -2.24 3.12
N LEU A 33 23.28 -1.30 2.17
CA LEU A 33 24.27 -1.24 1.08
C LEU A 33 25.55 -0.52 1.54
N ALA A 34 25.57 -0.07 2.80
CA ALA A 34 26.75 0.46 3.47
C ALA A 34 27.45 -0.62 4.32
N ASP A 35 27.08 -1.90 4.15
CA ASP A 35 27.78 -3.00 4.79
C ASP A 35 29.15 -3.17 4.11
N SER A 36 30.22 -3.17 4.92
CA SER A 36 31.53 -3.62 4.45
C SER A 36 31.42 -5.06 3.94
N LYS A 37 32.36 -5.46 3.09
CA LYS A 37 32.43 -6.85 2.59
C LYS A 37 32.35 -7.85 3.76
N ASP A 38 32.95 -7.52 4.89
CA ASP A 38 32.94 -8.35 6.11
C ASP A 38 31.56 -8.47 6.76
N GLU A 39 30.76 -7.41 6.82
CA GLU A 39 29.39 -7.46 7.37
C GLU A 39 28.45 -8.29 6.47
N SER A 40 28.63 -8.23 5.15
CA SER A 40 27.87 -9.07 4.22
C SER A 40 28.19 -10.56 4.36
N VAL A 41 29.47 -10.89 4.62
CA VAL A 41 29.93 -12.26 4.86
C VAL A 41 29.40 -12.79 6.20
N LYS A 42 29.54 -12.02 7.28
CA LYS A 42 28.98 -12.37 8.60
C LYS A 42 27.48 -12.64 8.53
N ARG A 43 26.73 -11.76 7.83
CA ARG A 43 25.28 -11.94 7.65
C ARG A 43 24.95 -13.21 6.89
N TRP A 44 25.70 -13.53 5.84
CA TRP A 44 25.54 -14.79 5.10
C TRP A 44 25.80 -16.02 5.97
N GLU A 45 26.81 -15.95 6.83
CA GLU A 45 27.16 -17.00 7.78
C GLU A 45 26.03 -17.24 8.80
N THR A 46 25.32 -16.18 9.23
CA THR A 46 24.17 -16.30 10.16
C THR A 46 22.89 -16.89 9.55
N LEU A 47 22.78 -17.01 8.22
CA LEU A 47 21.57 -17.55 7.57
C LEU A 47 21.45 -19.07 7.78
N THR A 48 20.22 -19.54 8.02
CA THR A 48 19.94 -20.99 8.03
C THR A 48 20.09 -21.59 6.63
N PRO A 49 20.28 -22.92 6.48
CA PRO A 49 20.34 -23.57 5.18
C PRO A 49 19.16 -23.23 4.26
N GLU A 50 17.93 -23.19 4.80
CA GLU A 50 16.71 -22.86 4.06
C GLU A 50 16.69 -21.40 3.60
N GLU A 51 17.22 -20.48 4.42
CA GLU A 51 17.32 -19.06 4.07
C GLU A 51 18.37 -18.84 2.98
N ARG A 52 19.51 -19.54 3.06
CA ARG A 52 20.53 -19.52 2.00
C ARG A 52 19.98 -20.05 0.69
N GLU A 53 19.22 -21.15 0.71
CA GLU A 53 18.59 -21.70 -0.48
C GLU A 53 17.63 -20.69 -1.13
N LYS A 54 16.77 -20.05 -0.33
CA LYS A 54 15.86 -18.99 -0.82
C LYS A 54 16.62 -17.79 -1.40
N ALA A 55 17.73 -17.40 -0.80
CA ALA A 55 18.58 -16.33 -1.29
C ALA A 55 19.20 -16.70 -2.65
N LEU A 56 19.73 -17.92 -2.79
CA LEU A 56 20.28 -18.43 -4.05
C LEU A 56 19.19 -18.54 -5.14
N GLU A 57 18.00 -19.02 -4.80
CA GLU A 57 16.88 -19.09 -5.73
C GLU A 57 16.46 -17.70 -6.23
N SER A 58 16.40 -16.73 -5.31
CA SER A 58 16.11 -15.32 -5.63
C SER A 58 17.18 -14.71 -6.53
N PHE A 59 18.45 -15.03 -6.28
CA PHE A 59 19.57 -14.59 -7.12
C PHE A 59 19.50 -15.18 -8.53
N LYS A 60 19.20 -16.48 -8.67
CA LYS A 60 18.97 -17.12 -9.98
C LYS A 60 17.82 -16.45 -10.74
N LYS A 61 16.71 -16.11 -10.06
CA LYS A 61 15.59 -15.36 -10.65
C LYS A 61 16.03 -13.97 -11.11
N TRP A 62 16.83 -13.28 -10.31
CA TRP A 62 17.38 -11.96 -10.65
C TRP A 62 18.31 -12.00 -11.88
N GLN A 63 19.18 -13.01 -11.96
CA GLN A 63 20.08 -13.18 -13.11
C GLN A 63 19.30 -13.37 -14.42
N LYS A 64 18.15 -14.04 -14.37
CA LYS A 64 17.27 -14.26 -15.53
C LYS A 64 16.43 -13.04 -15.94
N LEU A 65 16.44 -11.95 -15.16
CA LEU A 65 15.71 -10.73 -15.52
C LEU A 65 16.36 -10.03 -16.72
N ASP A 66 15.52 -9.53 -17.63
CA ASP A 66 15.95 -8.66 -18.72
C ASP A 66 16.46 -7.30 -18.19
N GLY A 67 17.25 -6.59 -19.01
CA GLY A 67 17.89 -5.34 -18.57
C GLY A 67 16.93 -4.27 -18.06
N LYS A 68 15.70 -4.20 -18.60
CA LYS A 68 14.69 -3.23 -18.15
C LYS A 68 14.13 -3.61 -16.77
N SER A 69 13.82 -4.89 -16.55
CA SER A 69 13.35 -5.37 -15.25
C SER A 69 14.43 -5.27 -14.18
N ARG A 70 15.70 -5.56 -14.53
CA ARG A 70 16.83 -5.41 -13.62
C ARG A 70 17.01 -3.97 -13.16
N LYS A 71 17.06 -3.00 -14.09
CA LYS A 71 17.13 -1.56 -13.78
C LYS A 71 15.96 -1.08 -12.92
N LEU A 72 14.75 -1.59 -13.19
CA LEU A 72 13.56 -1.27 -12.42
C LEU A 72 13.65 -1.78 -10.98
N LEU A 73 14.16 -2.99 -10.80
CA LEU A 73 14.33 -3.60 -9.49
C LEU A 73 15.44 -2.91 -8.70
N GLU A 74 16.57 -2.57 -9.32
CA GLU A 74 17.64 -1.78 -8.72
C GLU A 74 17.15 -0.41 -8.23
N ARG A 75 16.31 0.28 -9.02
CA ARG A 75 15.72 1.57 -8.60
C ARG A 75 14.80 1.41 -7.38
N ARG A 76 13.98 0.35 -7.36
CA ARG A 76 13.10 0.06 -6.22
C ARG A 76 13.89 -0.31 -4.99
N TYR A 77 14.95 -1.09 -5.16
CA TYR A 77 15.83 -1.49 -4.10
C TYR A 77 16.52 -0.27 -3.48
N ARG A 78 17.17 0.59 -4.27
CA ARG A 78 17.73 1.86 -3.76
C ARG A 78 16.73 2.66 -2.93
N ARG A 79 15.52 2.84 -3.47
CA ARG A 79 14.45 3.54 -2.76
C ARG A 79 14.05 2.85 -1.45
N TRP A 80 14.06 1.52 -1.39
CA TRP A 80 13.79 0.76 -0.18
C TRP A 80 14.88 0.99 0.89
N MET A 81 16.14 1.11 0.47
CA MET A 81 17.26 1.41 1.37
C MET A 81 17.14 2.80 1.97
N ASP A 82 16.65 3.76 1.19
CA ASP A 82 16.42 5.14 1.63
C ASP A 82 15.18 5.31 2.53
N MET A 83 14.43 4.23 2.80
CA MET A 83 13.24 4.29 3.66
C MET A 83 13.58 4.15 5.15
N SER A 84 12.96 5.00 5.97
CA SER A 84 12.90 4.82 7.43
C SER A 84 12.32 3.45 7.82
N LYS A 85 12.64 3.00 9.04
CA LYS A 85 12.12 1.75 9.60
C LYS A 85 10.59 1.72 9.58
N GLU A 86 9.95 2.83 9.92
CA GLU A 86 8.49 2.96 9.96
C GLU A 86 7.86 2.80 8.57
N GLN A 87 8.50 3.38 7.54
CA GLN A 87 8.07 3.23 6.15
C GLN A 87 8.23 1.78 5.66
N ARG A 88 9.35 1.14 5.99
CA ARG A 88 9.59 -0.27 5.65
C ARG A 88 8.56 -1.17 6.32
N GLU A 89 8.29 -0.96 7.61
CA GLU A 89 7.27 -1.71 8.36
C GLU A 89 5.85 -1.48 7.81
N PHE A 90 5.53 -0.25 7.41
CA PHE A 90 4.25 0.02 6.75
C PHE A 90 4.09 -0.77 5.43
N LEU A 91 5.14 -0.85 4.61
CA LEU A 91 5.11 -1.62 3.37
C LEU A 91 5.04 -3.12 3.62
N LYS A 92 5.78 -3.65 4.60
CA LYS A 92 5.70 -5.07 5.00
C LYS A 92 4.27 -5.47 5.38
N ARG A 93 3.62 -4.69 6.25
CA ARG A 93 2.22 -4.94 6.66
C ARG A 93 1.25 -4.93 5.48
N ASN A 94 1.42 -4.00 4.54
CA ASN A 94 0.57 -3.93 3.35
C ASN A 94 0.83 -5.10 2.38
N ALA A 95 2.09 -5.50 2.19
CA ALA A 95 2.47 -6.65 1.38
C ALA A 95 1.90 -7.95 1.95
N GLU A 96 1.95 -8.10 3.28
CA GLU A 96 1.29 -9.19 3.98
C GLU A 96 -0.21 -9.22 3.77
N ARG A 97 -0.89 -8.07 3.93
CA ARG A 97 -2.34 -7.97 3.68
C ARG A 97 -2.66 -8.37 2.24
N TRP A 98 -1.87 -7.91 1.26
CA TRP A 98 -2.01 -8.30 -0.13
C TRP A 98 -1.85 -9.81 -0.36
N ARG A 99 -0.86 -10.45 0.29
CA ARG A 99 -0.66 -11.90 0.19
C ARG A 99 -1.85 -12.69 0.74
N ARG A 100 -2.48 -12.20 1.81
CA ARG A 100 -3.67 -12.81 2.41
C ARG A 100 -4.96 -12.56 1.61
N MET A 101 -4.99 -11.57 0.72
CA MET A 101 -6.17 -11.31 -0.13
C MET A 101 -6.38 -12.41 -1.16
N ASP A 102 -7.64 -12.77 -1.40
CA ASP A 102 -8.05 -13.68 -2.46
C ASP A 102 -8.00 -13.00 -3.86
N ARG A 103 -8.31 -13.76 -4.91
CA ARG A 103 -8.25 -13.25 -6.30
C ARG A 103 -9.26 -12.13 -6.56
N GLU A 104 -10.46 -12.22 -6.00
CA GLU A 104 -11.52 -11.24 -6.25
C GLU A 104 -11.28 -9.94 -5.47
N GLU A 105 -10.81 -10.05 -4.22
CA GLU A 105 -10.35 -8.91 -3.42
C GLU A 105 -9.20 -8.17 -4.12
N ARG A 106 -8.22 -8.90 -4.65
CA ARG A 106 -7.11 -8.31 -5.42
C ARG A 106 -7.62 -7.60 -6.68
N LYS A 107 -8.50 -8.23 -7.46
CA LYS A 107 -9.12 -7.61 -8.65
C LYS A 107 -9.88 -6.34 -8.28
N TRP A 108 -10.68 -6.39 -7.21
CA TRP A 108 -11.43 -5.24 -6.71
C TRP A 108 -10.49 -4.10 -6.31
N LEU A 109 -9.43 -4.40 -5.57
CA LEU A 109 -8.45 -3.41 -5.13
C LEU A 109 -7.72 -2.79 -6.34
N MET A 110 -7.27 -3.59 -7.30
CA MET A 110 -6.61 -3.10 -8.52
C MET A 110 -7.54 -2.20 -9.34
N ARG A 111 -8.81 -2.57 -9.48
CA ARG A 111 -9.82 -1.79 -10.21
C ARG A 111 -10.03 -0.42 -9.54
N ASN A 112 -10.24 -0.40 -8.23
CA ASN A 112 -10.43 0.84 -7.48
C ASN A 112 -9.17 1.70 -7.46
N PHE A 113 -8.00 1.08 -7.37
CA PHE A 113 -6.73 1.79 -7.45
C PHE A 113 -6.53 2.44 -8.82
N LYS A 114 -6.88 1.76 -9.92
CA LYS A 114 -6.85 2.35 -11.27
C LYS A 114 -7.75 3.59 -11.35
N LYS A 115 -8.97 3.51 -10.83
CA LYS A 115 -9.91 4.65 -10.77
C LYS A 115 -9.39 5.77 -9.89
N TRP A 116 -8.84 5.46 -8.73
CA TRP A 116 -8.29 6.46 -7.82
C TRP A 116 -7.15 7.24 -8.50
N ARG A 117 -6.29 6.54 -9.25
CA ARG A 117 -5.17 7.17 -9.98
C ARG A 117 -5.57 8.14 -11.07
N THR A 118 -6.76 7.99 -11.65
CA THR A 118 -7.28 8.91 -12.68
C THR A 118 -7.96 10.13 -12.07
N LEU A 119 -8.14 10.19 -10.75
CA LEU A 119 -8.69 11.38 -10.08
C LEU A 119 -7.66 12.52 -10.06
N SER A 120 -8.14 13.76 -10.08
CA SER A 120 -7.29 14.94 -9.83
C SER A 120 -6.70 14.93 -8.42
N GLU A 121 -5.58 15.60 -8.22
CA GLU A 121 -4.90 15.67 -6.92
C GLU A 121 -5.80 16.24 -5.82
N LYS A 122 -6.58 17.28 -6.13
CA LYS A 122 -7.59 17.83 -5.22
C LYS A 122 -8.61 16.78 -4.79
N ARG A 123 -9.08 15.94 -5.72
CA ARG A 123 -10.04 14.86 -5.42
C ARG A 123 -9.38 13.75 -4.59
N GLN A 124 -8.15 13.38 -4.89
CA GLN A 124 -7.41 12.37 -4.13
C GLN A 124 -7.14 12.82 -2.69
N THR A 125 -6.72 14.07 -2.52
CA THR A 125 -6.48 14.68 -1.21
C THR A 125 -7.75 14.66 -0.37
N ARG A 126 -8.87 15.13 -0.93
CA ARG A 126 -10.17 15.09 -0.24
C ARG A 126 -10.60 13.67 0.17
N LEU A 127 -10.38 12.68 -0.70
CA LEU A 127 -10.68 11.28 -0.37
C LEU A 127 -9.76 10.74 0.73
N SER A 128 -8.47 11.07 0.70
CA SER A 128 -7.51 10.67 1.72
C SER A 128 -7.88 11.24 3.09
N GLU A 129 -8.23 12.52 3.15
CA GLU A 129 -8.72 13.18 4.37
C GLU A 129 -10.00 12.55 4.92
N MET A 130 -10.95 12.24 4.04
CA MET A 130 -12.20 11.56 4.42
C MET A 130 -11.91 10.17 5.02
N LEU A 131 -11.01 9.40 4.40
CA LEU A 131 -10.62 8.09 4.89
C LEU A 131 -9.86 8.17 6.23
N ASP A 132 -9.01 9.17 6.39
CA ASP A 132 -8.29 9.41 7.65
C ASP A 132 -9.27 9.76 8.78
N ARG A 133 -10.24 10.64 8.52
CA ARG A 133 -11.33 10.94 9.48
C ARG A 133 -12.10 9.68 9.85
N LEU A 134 -12.57 8.90 8.86
CA LEU A 134 -13.28 7.64 9.10
C LEU A 134 -12.47 6.65 9.93
N HIS A 135 -11.15 6.60 9.74
CA HIS A 135 -10.30 5.69 10.49
C HIS A 135 -10.08 6.13 11.93
N LYS A 136 -10.05 7.44 12.20
CA LYS A 136 -9.88 8.01 13.54
C LYS A 136 -11.15 7.91 14.40
N MET A 137 -12.32 7.70 13.78
CA MET A 137 -13.57 7.49 14.50
C MET A 137 -13.54 6.17 15.29
N ASN A 138 -14.26 6.15 16.42
CA ASN A 138 -14.57 4.89 17.12
C ASN A 138 -15.43 3.97 16.24
N GLN A 139 -15.57 2.70 16.64
CA GLN A 139 -16.25 1.67 15.84
C GLN A 139 -17.72 2.02 15.54
N GLU A 140 -18.45 2.55 16.53
CA GLU A 140 -19.85 2.90 16.40
C GLU A 140 -20.07 4.04 15.38
N ASN A 141 -19.37 5.17 15.56
CA ASN A 141 -19.46 6.32 14.67
C ASN A 141 -19.01 5.99 13.25
N ARG A 142 -17.97 5.16 13.12
CA ARG A 142 -17.52 4.67 11.81
C ARG A 142 -18.60 3.83 11.13
N SER A 143 -19.27 2.94 11.87
CA SER A 143 -20.32 2.08 11.33
C SER A 143 -21.54 2.89 10.90
N ARG A 144 -21.96 3.86 11.74
CA ARG A 144 -23.02 4.82 11.42
C ARG A 144 -22.70 5.60 10.15
N THR A 145 -21.48 6.13 10.04
CA THR A 145 -21.05 6.91 8.86
C THR A 145 -21.03 6.04 7.60
N ILE A 146 -20.51 4.81 7.67
CA ILE A 146 -20.50 3.89 6.53
C ILE A 146 -21.93 3.55 6.09
N ASN A 147 -22.85 3.31 7.02
CA ASN A 147 -24.24 3.01 6.71
C ASN A 147 -24.96 4.22 6.08
N MET A 148 -24.70 5.42 6.59
CA MET A 148 -25.21 6.66 5.99
C MET A 148 -24.70 6.83 4.55
N LEU A 149 -23.40 6.61 4.30
CA LEU A 149 -22.81 6.68 2.95
C LEU A 149 -23.44 5.63 2.00
N LYS A 150 -23.68 4.41 2.50
CA LYS A 150 -24.38 3.36 1.75
C LYS A 150 -25.80 3.79 1.37
N LYS A 151 -26.56 4.39 2.30
CA LYS A 151 -27.91 4.92 2.05
C LYS A 151 -27.86 6.05 1.03
N TRP A 152 -26.98 7.04 1.23
CA TRP A 152 -26.86 8.21 0.36
C TRP A 152 -26.54 7.85 -1.10
N ARG A 153 -25.72 6.81 -1.32
CA ARG A 153 -25.42 6.29 -2.67
C ARG A 153 -26.65 5.72 -3.38
N LYS A 154 -27.62 5.17 -2.64
CA LYS A 154 -28.86 4.62 -3.21
C LYS A 154 -29.86 5.72 -3.58
N LEU A 155 -29.79 6.89 -2.94
CA LEU A 155 -30.72 7.98 -3.19
C LEU A 155 -30.49 8.60 -4.56
N ASN A 156 -31.58 8.88 -5.27
CA ASN A 156 -31.62 9.68 -6.49
C ASN A 156 -31.49 11.19 -6.17
N GLN A 157 -31.44 12.03 -7.20
CA GLN A 157 -31.23 13.46 -7.02
C GLN A 157 -32.33 14.15 -6.21
N ARG A 158 -33.61 13.78 -6.44
CA ARG A 158 -34.75 14.34 -5.71
C ARG A 158 -34.71 13.97 -4.23
N GLU A 159 -34.52 12.69 -3.93
CA GLU A 159 -34.45 12.20 -2.54
C GLU A 159 -33.27 12.82 -1.76
N ARG A 160 -32.14 13.10 -2.44
CA ARG A 160 -31.01 13.81 -1.81
C ARG A 160 -31.34 15.26 -1.50
N LEU A 161 -32.07 15.95 -2.37
CA LEU A 161 -32.50 17.33 -2.14
C LEU A 161 -33.53 17.40 -1.02
N GLU A 162 -34.49 16.47 -1.00
CA GLU A 162 -35.47 16.35 0.08
C GLU A 162 -34.78 16.07 1.43
N LEU A 163 -33.83 15.14 1.47
CA LEU A 163 -33.04 14.87 2.69
C LEU A 163 -32.22 16.10 3.13
N LYS A 164 -31.62 16.83 2.18
CA LYS A 164 -30.85 18.04 2.49
C LYS A 164 -31.75 19.15 3.04
N ARG A 165 -32.97 19.28 2.52
CA ARG A 165 -33.99 20.20 3.04
C ARG A 165 -34.38 19.79 4.47
N CYS A 166 -34.70 18.53 4.70
CA CYS A 166 -35.06 18.01 6.02
C CYS A 166 -33.95 18.05 7.08
N LEU A 167 -32.67 18.20 6.69
CA LEU A 167 -31.55 18.36 7.61
C LEU A 167 -31.26 19.82 7.95
N ASN A 168 -31.74 20.75 7.12
CA ASN A 168 -31.57 22.19 7.33
C ASN A 168 -32.79 22.83 7.99
N ASP A 169 -33.97 22.28 7.71
CA ASP A 169 -35.24 22.65 8.32
C ASP A 169 -35.74 21.41 9.07
N ASP A 170 -36.00 21.51 10.38
CA ASP A 170 -36.50 20.40 11.21
C ASP A 170 -37.75 19.79 10.56
N CYS A 171 -37.58 18.69 9.82
CA CYS A 171 -38.70 17.96 9.22
C CYS A 171 -39.52 17.33 10.35
N LYS A 172 -40.76 17.84 10.53
CA LYS A 172 -41.80 17.22 11.37
C LYS A 172 -42.20 15.85 10.84
#